data_AF-A0AA39HGS3-F1
#
_entry.id   AF-A0AA39HGS3-F1
#
_cell.length_a   1.000
_cell.length_b   1.000
_cell.length_c   1.000
_cell.angle_alpha   90.00
_cell.angle_beta   90.00
_cell.angle_gamma   90.00
#
_symmetry.space_group_name_H-M   'P 1'
#
loop_
_entity.id
_entity.type
_entity.pdbx_description
1 polymer ?
#
loop_
_entity_poly.entity_id
_entity_poly.type
_entity_poly.pdbx_seq_one_letter_code
_entity_poly.pdbx_strand_id
1 'polypeptide(L)'
;MEGDDDVDVSSDSISKGDAEDLLIDFTDLMRAFEFDKARVLLEMTKEGLRRPLASSLWSAIIDALLGLVRCEVTYFSLGFLLTKQIFRRDNLLDRAYEDISEALGQEMSRRSEDDENIFLEAVVQKICSYVEKRRDMLQLYQQVHGEVITEAFVDQTVSTLERVHVDLEEAQLSPGMVGLFKLMHEEVSILLSCFVTHTAISSCQIFPSLVELKTLQSHLTNWTSRVDALVATLEKHRPSFFRRLVSPSPVASLPKLGVIQWFVFFFHALVAKFSVYFHDALLPHSVRSNIRLNFTPPHASLNLYSLFQSFFRRHSPIALGIFLGYEGHTFPFGDTRYHAGGMRNCKSCCHLLGPAGSKYSPLLRLGVGDHKLFFSKWFPLIEAVIKQIGDEEADKAVNSKRLRHRFDSDTATMTYAAPIERRVFFALIFKSKTPEPDARAQVLGEFTVSVMNFLNGSKVTNELRAIAAR
;
A
#
# COMPACT_ATOMS: atom_id res chain seq x y z
N MET A 1 66.73 -2.11 -36.21
CA MET A 1 66.21 -2.53 -34.89
C MET A 1 65.31 -1.40 -34.44
N GLU A 2 64.09 -1.41 -34.97
CA GLU A 2 63.00 -0.56 -34.52
C GLU A 2 62.40 -1.30 -33.31
N GLY A 3 62.42 -0.64 -32.16
CA GLY A 3 61.87 -1.16 -30.92
C GLY A 3 60.36 -0.99 -30.93
N ASP A 4 59.68 -2.06 -30.54
CA ASP A 4 58.25 -2.14 -30.29
C ASP A 4 57.78 -0.99 -29.39
N ASP A 5 56.83 -0.21 -29.90
CA ASP A 5 55.93 0.59 -29.08
C ASP A 5 54.95 -0.38 -28.40
N ASP A 6 55.23 -0.72 -27.14
CA ASP A 6 54.23 -1.27 -26.21
C ASP A 6 53.14 -0.22 -26.00
N VAL A 7 52.09 -0.29 -26.81
CA VAL A 7 50.85 0.45 -26.57
C VAL A 7 50.14 -0.24 -25.41
N ASP A 8 50.35 0.30 -24.23
CA ASP A 8 49.59 0.02 -23.02
C ASP A 8 48.13 0.49 -23.25
N VAL A 9 47.32 -0.38 -23.85
CA VAL A 9 45.89 -0.14 -24.05
C VAL A 9 45.21 -0.46 -22.73
N SER A 10 44.96 0.59 -21.94
CA SER A 10 44.06 0.58 -20.77
C SER A 10 42.88 -0.38 -20.99
N SER A 11 42.71 -1.30 -20.05
CA SER A 11 41.78 -2.43 -20.07
C SER A 11 40.29 -2.05 -20.08
N ASP A 12 39.97 -0.76 -19.92
CA ASP A 12 38.62 -0.19 -19.90
C ASP A 12 38.31 0.59 -21.19
N SER A 13 38.00 -0.13 -22.28
CA SER A 13 37.87 0.42 -23.63
C SER A 13 36.62 1.29 -23.91
N ILE A 14 35.97 1.89 -22.90
CA ILE A 14 34.79 2.76 -23.07
C ILE A 14 35.07 4.18 -22.60
N SER A 15 34.66 5.18 -23.39
CA SER A 15 34.76 6.57 -22.96
C SER A 15 33.77 6.85 -21.84
N LYS A 16 34.12 7.74 -20.90
CA LYS A 16 33.22 8.15 -19.82
C LYS A 16 31.88 8.67 -20.35
N GLY A 17 31.90 9.45 -21.43
CA GLY A 17 30.68 10.01 -22.02
C GLY A 17 29.74 8.93 -22.55
N ASP A 18 30.28 7.98 -23.33
CA ASP A 18 29.48 6.88 -23.88
C ASP A 18 28.91 5.98 -22.77
N ALA A 19 29.70 5.74 -21.71
CA ALA A 19 29.26 4.97 -20.56
C ALA A 19 28.14 5.70 -19.78
N GLU A 20 28.29 7.01 -19.55
CA GLU A 20 27.30 7.82 -18.86
C GLU A 20 25.98 7.91 -19.64
N ASP A 21 26.04 8.15 -20.94
CA ASP A 21 24.86 8.21 -21.81
C ASP A 21 24.11 6.86 -21.82
N LEU A 22 24.84 5.74 -21.91
CA LEU A 22 24.24 4.41 -21.83
C LEU A 22 23.54 4.17 -20.49
N LEU A 23 24.18 4.56 -19.38
CA LEU A 23 23.59 4.40 -18.05
C LEU A 23 22.33 5.25 -17.87
N ILE A 24 22.31 6.47 -18.40
CA ILE A 24 21.12 7.33 -18.42
C ILE A 24 19.99 6.65 -19.19
N ASP A 25 20.23 6.24 -20.44
CA ASP A 25 19.24 5.57 -21.28
C ASP A 25 18.71 4.30 -20.62
N PHE A 26 19.62 3.48 -20.06
CA PHE A 26 19.27 2.27 -19.33
C PHE A 26 18.37 2.58 -18.13
N THR A 27 18.76 3.53 -17.26
CA THR A 27 18.00 3.83 -16.05
C THR A 27 16.65 4.49 -16.33
N ASP A 28 16.52 5.25 -17.42
CA ASP A 28 15.24 5.80 -17.88
C ASP A 28 14.30 4.71 -18.41
N LEU A 29 14.81 3.74 -19.17
CA LEU A 29 14.03 2.56 -19.58
C LEU A 29 13.56 1.75 -18.37
N MET A 30 14.42 1.55 -17.36
CA MET A 30 14.06 0.88 -16.12
C MET A 30 12.94 1.62 -15.38
N ARG A 31 13.05 2.95 -15.24
CA ARG A 31 12.04 3.80 -14.59
C ARG A 31 10.71 3.84 -15.33
N ALA A 32 10.74 3.63 -16.65
CA ALA A 32 9.56 3.49 -17.50
C ALA A 32 8.96 2.07 -17.51
N PHE A 33 9.54 1.13 -16.75
CA PHE A 33 9.18 -0.30 -16.74
C PHE A 33 9.37 -1.01 -18.08
N GLU A 34 10.21 -0.45 -18.96
CA GLU A 34 10.55 -1.03 -20.26
C GLU A 34 11.71 -2.02 -20.14
N PHE A 35 11.58 -2.97 -19.20
CA PHE A 35 12.64 -3.92 -18.83
C PHE A 35 13.21 -4.68 -20.03
N ASP A 36 12.35 -5.08 -20.99
CA ASP A 36 12.80 -5.77 -22.20
C ASP A 36 13.67 -4.88 -23.09
N LYS A 37 13.34 -3.59 -23.23
CA LYS A 37 14.17 -2.65 -24.00
C LYS A 37 15.47 -2.35 -23.28
N ALA A 38 15.45 -2.20 -21.96
CA ALA A 38 16.65 -2.03 -21.14
C ALA A 38 17.61 -3.22 -21.30
N ARG A 39 17.06 -4.46 -21.28
CA ARG A 39 17.84 -5.67 -21.56
C ARG A 39 18.44 -5.67 -22.96
N VAL A 40 17.64 -5.39 -23.98
CA VAL A 40 18.11 -5.36 -25.39
C VAL A 40 19.19 -4.31 -25.58
N LEU A 41 19.06 -3.12 -24.99
CA LEU A 41 20.08 -2.08 -25.00
C LEU A 41 21.43 -2.61 -24.49
N LEU A 42 21.42 -3.27 -23.33
CA LEU A 42 22.64 -3.85 -22.73
C LEU A 42 23.22 -5.01 -23.56
N GLU A 43 22.37 -5.89 -24.11
CA GLU A 43 22.79 -7.00 -24.97
C GLU A 43 23.46 -6.48 -26.25
N MET A 44 22.89 -5.46 -26.90
CA MET A 44 23.49 -4.83 -28.09
C MET A 44 24.84 -4.18 -27.78
N THR A 45 24.94 -3.48 -26.64
CA THR A 45 26.22 -2.93 -26.18
C THR A 45 27.24 -4.04 -25.92
N LYS A 46 26.81 -5.15 -25.32
CA LYS A 46 27.67 -6.31 -25.06
C LYS A 46 28.18 -6.97 -26.34
N GLU A 47 27.31 -7.14 -27.34
CA GLU A 47 27.67 -7.70 -28.66
C GLU A 47 28.58 -6.76 -29.48
N GLY A 48 28.43 -5.45 -29.29
CA GLY A 48 29.23 -4.42 -29.97
C GLY A 48 30.68 -4.31 -29.48
N LEU A 49 31.03 -4.92 -28.34
CA LEU A 49 32.40 -5.01 -27.84
C LEU A 49 33.23 -5.88 -28.79
N ARG A 50 34.02 -5.22 -29.66
CA ARG A 50 34.75 -5.81 -30.81
C ARG A 50 35.81 -6.87 -30.47
N ARG A 51 36.01 -7.21 -29.19
CA ARG A 51 36.84 -8.32 -28.72
C ARG A 51 36.16 -8.94 -27.49
N PRO A 52 36.34 -10.24 -27.21
CA PRO A 52 35.99 -10.79 -25.91
C PRO A 52 36.92 -10.16 -24.86
N LEU A 53 36.55 -8.97 -24.36
CA LEU A 53 37.03 -8.39 -23.11
C LEU A 53 36.45 -9.25 -22.00
N ALA A 54 36.95 -10.49 -21.86
CA ALA A 54 36.47 -11.45 -20.89
C ALA A 54 36.85 -11.07 -19.44
N SER A 55 37.35 -9.85 -19.19
CA SER A 55 37.87 -9.41 -17.90
C SER A 55 38.02 -7.87 -17.79
N SER A 56 37.06 -7.08 -18.28
CA SER A 56 37.03 -5.63 -17.96
C SER A 56 35.91 -5.31 -16.99
N LEU A 57 36.14 -4.32 -16.12
CA LEU A 57 35.13 -3.90 -15.15
C LEU A 57 33.86 -3.40 -15.83
N TRP A 58 33.99 -2.79 -17.01
CA TRP A 58 32.84 -2.41 -17.81
C TRP A 58 32.00 -3.63 -18.24
N SER A 59 32.63 -4.73 -18.67
CA SER A 59 31.89 -5.96 -18.98
C SER A 59 31.17 -6.51 -17.73
N ALA A 60 31.83 -6.47 -16.57
CA ALA A 60 31.23 -6.88 -15.31
C ALA A 60 30.04 -5.97 -14.90
N ILE A 61 30.14 -4.66 -15.14
CA ILE A 61 29.03 -3.71 -14.94
C ILE A 61 27.86 -4.06 -15.86
N ILE A 62 28.10 -4.28 -17.16
CA ILE A 62 27.03 -4.66 -18.10
C ILE A 62 26.35 -5.96 -17.67
N ASP A 63 27.12 -6.96 -17.21
CA ASP A 63 26.59 -8.22 -16.69
C ASP A 63 25.78 -8.03 -15.40
N ALA A 64 26.25 -7.18 -14.49
CA ALA A 64 25.53 -6.80 -13.28
C ALA A 64 24.21 -6.10 -13.62
N LEU A 65 24.18 -5.17 -14.58
CA LEU A 65 22.97 -4.48 -15.01
C LEU A 65 21.99 -5.44 -15.69
N LEU A 66 22.47 -6.40 -16.50
CA LEU A 66 21.63 -7.46 -17.06
C LEU A 66 21.02 -8.35 -15.96
N GLY A 67 21.81 -8.69 -14.94
CA GLY A 67 21.34 -9.38 -13.74
C GLY A 67 20.27 -8.56 -13.02
N LEU A 68 20.49 -7.25 -12.89
CA LEU A 68 19.56 -6.32 -12.24
C LEU A 68 18.22 -6.28 -12.95
N VAL A 69 18.18 -6.20 -14.29
CA VAL A 69 16.92 -6.26 -15.06
C VAL A 69 16.12 -7.51 -14.72
N ARG A 70 16.76 -8.68 -14.68
CA ARG A 70 16.10 -9.96 -14.35
C ARG A 70 15.53 -9.96 -12.94
N CYS A 71 16.29 -9.41 -11.99
CA CYS A 71 15.86 -9.28 -10.61
C CYS A 71 14.66 -8.34 -10.49
N GLU A 72 14.72 -7.15 -11.10
CA GLU A 72 13.64 -6.16 -11.06
C GLU A 72 12.33 -6.67 -11.70
N VAL A 73 12.40 -7.44 -12.80
CA VAL A 73 11.20 -8.08 -13.39
C VAL A 73 10.54 -9.05 -12.38
N THR A 74 11.35 -9.84 -11.69
CA THR A 74 10.86 -10.79 -10.67
C THR A 74 10.33 -10.07 -9.43
N TYR A 75 11.00 -8.98 -9.04
CA TYR A 75 10.62 -8.12 -7.94
C TYR A 75 9.27 -7.44 -8.20
N PHE A 76 9.14 -6.72 -9.31
CA PHE A 76 7.92 -5.98 -9.64
C PHE A 76 6.73 -6.89 -9.90
N SER A 77 6.95 -8.14 -10.32
CA SER A 77 5.90 -9.15 -10.42
C SER A 77 5.48 -9.78 -9.09
N LEU A 78 6.20 -9.49 -7.99
CA LEU A 78 6.02 -10.08 -6.66
C LEU A 78 6.21 -11.61 -6.62
N GLY A 79 6.87 -12.18 -7.63
CA GLY A 79 7.05 -13.64 -7.73
C GLY A 79 7.84 -14.24 -6.55
N PHE A 80 8.67 -13.45 -5.88
CA PHE A 80 9.46 -13.86 -4.72
C PHE A 80 8.63 -14.11 -3.44
N LEU A 81 7.37 -13.66 -3.39
CA LEU A 81 6.48 -13.90 -2.24
C LEU A 81 5.84 -15.30 -2.27
N LEU A 82 5.98 -16.03 -3.38
CA LEU A 82 5.44 -17.39 -3.53
C LEU A 82 6.17 -18.39 -2.63
N THR A 83 5.56 -18.71 -1.50
CA THR A 83 6.10 -19.58 -0.44
C THR A 83 6.12 -21.08 -0.81
N LYS A 84 5.73 -21.46 -2.03
CA LYS A 84 5.69 -22.87 -2.48
C LYS A 84 7.02 -23.32 -3.09
N GLN A 85 8.09 -23.27 -2.30
CA GLN A 85 9.31 -24.06 -2.54
C GLN A 85 9.49 -24.94 -1.30
N ILE A 86 8.84 -26.10 -1.31
CA ILE A 86 8.62 -27.00 -0.15
C ILE A 86 9.93 -27.45 0.54
N PHE A 87 11.12 -27.14 0.00
CA PHE A 87 12.41 -27.50 0.60
C PHE A 87 13.52 -26.44 0.51
N ARG A 88 13.22 -25.19 0.12
CA ARG A 88 14.24 -24.11 0.15
C ARG A 88 13.70 -22.89 0.89
N ARG A 89 14.31 -22.66 2.05
CA ARG A 89 14.06 -21.51 2.93
C ARG A 89 14.72 -20.23 2.42
N ASP A 90 15.53 -20.33 1.36
CA ASP A 90 16.30 -19.24 0.79
C ASP A 90 15.50 -18.53 -0.30
N ASN A 91 15.32 -17.21 -0.15
CA ASN A 91 14.72 -16.39 -1.18
C ASN A 91 15.70 -16.30 -2.36
N LEU A 92 15.40 -17.01 -3.45
CA LEU A 92 16.24 -17.04 -4.65
C LEU A 92 16.48 -15.64 -5.23
N LEU A 93 15.51 -14.73 -5.09
CA LEU A 93 15.67 -13.36 -5.56
C LEU A 93 16.65 -12.56 -4.68
N ASP A 94 16.60 -12.75 -3.37
CA ASP A 94 17.54 -12.10 -2.43
C ASP A 94 18.99 -12.52 -2.73
N ARG A 95 19.21 -13.83 -2.96
CA ARG A 95 20.51 -14.33 -3.42
C ARG A 95 20.91 -13.80 -4.79
N ALA A 96 19.99 -13.72 -5.75
CA ALA A 96 20.31 -13.19 -7.07
C ALA A 96 20.76 -11.72 -7.03
N TYR A 97 20.19 -10.93 -6.12
CA TYR A 97 20.67 -9.58 -5.82
C TYR A 97 22.07 -9.61 -5.18
N GLU A 98 22.28 -10.45 -4.17
CA GLU A 98 23.58 -10.63 -3.50
C GLU A 98 24.71 -11.04 -4.47
N ASP A 99 24.42 -11.99 -5.38
CA ASP A 99 25.35 -12.47 -6.41
C ASP A 99 25.85 -11.33 -7.31
N ILE A 100 25.02 -10.30 -7.57
CA ILE A 100 25.42 -9.11 -8.35
C ILE A 100 26.51 -8.33 -7.60
N SER A 101 26.28 -8.04 -6.32
CA SER A 101 27.24 -7.30 -5.49
C SER A 101 28.54 -8.09 -5.28
N GLU A 102 28.44 -9.40 -5.07
CA GLU A 102 29.62 -10.26 -4.92
C GLU A 102 30.45 -10.32 -6.20
N ALA A 103 29.81 -10.48 -7.37
CA ALA A 103 30.52 -10.52 -8.64
C ALA A 103 31.27 -9.21 -8.93
N LEU A 104 30.64 -8.06 -8.68
CA LEU A 104 31.29 -6.76 -8.82
C LEU A 104 32.42 -6.56 -7.80
N GLY A 105 32.22 -6.97 -6.55
CA GLY A 105 33.25 -6.88 -5.51
C GLY A 105 34.48 -7.75 -5.79
N GLN A 106 34.28 -8.94 -6.37
CA GLN A 106 35.37 -9.81 -6.82
C GLN A 106 36.16 -9.17 -7.96
N GLU A 107 35.48 -8.54 -8.91
CA GLU A 107 36.15 -7.88 -10.03
C GLU A 107 36.94 -6.64 -9.56
N MET A 108 36.36 -5.84 -8.66
CA MET A 108 37.06 -4.73 -8.01
C MET A 108 38.32 -5.19 -7.26
N SER A 109 38.27 -6.35 -6.59
CA SER A 109 39.40 -6.89 -5.82
C SER A 109 40.54 -7.43 -6.68
N ARG A 110 40.30 -7.66 -7.98
CA ARG A 110 41.31 -8.15 -8.93
C ARG A 110 42.12 -7.03 -9.60
N ARG A 111 41.68 -5.78 -9.47
CA ARG A 111 42.35 -4.62 -10.10
C ARG A 111 43.63 -4.24 -9.35
N SER A 112 44.63 -3.78 -10.08
CA SER A 112 45.85 -3.16 -9.55
C SER A 112 45.63 -1.65 -9.34
N GLU A 113 46.50 -1.01 -8.55
CA GLU A 113 46.48 0.45 -8.32
C GLU A 113 46.70 1.27 -9.62
N ASP A 114 47.34 0.68 -10.64
CA ASP A 114 47.57 1.34 -11.94
C ASP A 114 46.34 1.32 -12.87
N ASP A 115 45.32 0.51 -12.54
CA ASP A 115 44.06 0.38 -13.28
C ASP A 115 42.94 1.27 -12.68
N GLU A 116 43.23 2.41 -12.05
CA GLU A 116 42.16 3.22 -11.44
C GLU A 116 41.22 3.85 -12.49
N ASN A 117 39.93 3.49 -12.43
CA ASN A 117 38.87 4.15 -13.19
C ASN A 117 37.78 4.63 -12.24
N ILE A 118 38.06 5.77 -11.58
CA ILE A 118 37.23 6.40 -10.55
C ILE A 118 35.74 6.45 -10.95
N PHE A 119 35.44 6.68 -12.23
CA PHE A 119 34.07 6.71 -12.71
C PHE A 119 33.40 5.33 -12.64
N LEU A 120 34.02 4.29 -13.21
CA LEU A 120 33.46 2.94 -13.20
C LEU A 120 33.37 2.37 -11.78
N GLU A 121 34.36 2.66 -10.94
CA GLU A 121 34.35 2.28 -9.52
C GLU A 121 33.18 2.94 -8.77
N ALA A 122 32.93 4.23 -9.03
CA ALA A 122 31.77 4.91 -8.49
C ALA A 122 30.46 4.27 -8.99
N VAL A 123 30.36 3.89 -10.26
CA VAL A 123 29.20 3.17 -10.80
C VAL A 123 28.99 1.84 -10.07
N VAL A 124 30.05 1.06 -9.84
CA VAL A 124 29.98 -0.19 -9.07
C VAL A 124 29.44 0.04 -7.66
N GLN A 125 29.98 1.03 -6.94
CA GLN A 125 29.48 1.37 -5.61
C GLN A 125 27.99 1.74 -5.62
N LYS A 126 27.54 2.46 -6.65
CA LYS A 126 26.13 2.82 -6.81
C LYS A 126 25.24 1.63 -7.13
N ILE A 127 25.70 0.70 -7.97
CA ILE A 127 24.97 -0.55 -8.24
C ILE A 127 24.84 -1.37 -6.94
N CYS A 128 25.93 -1.57 -6.20
CA CYS A 128 25.89 -2.29 -4.92
C CYS A 128 24.96 -1.62 -3.91
N SER A 129 25.02 -0.29 -3.77
CA SER A 129 24.12 0.44 -2.86
C SER A 129 22.65 0.33 -3.26
N TYR A 130 22.35 0.33 -4.57
CA TYR A 130 20.99 0.11 -5.07
C TYR A 130 20.51 -1.31 -4.74
N VAL A 131 21.35 -2.31 -4.97
CA VAL A 131 21.07 -3.72 -4.66
C VAL A 131 20.76 -3.92 -3.18
N GLU A 132 21.58 -3.36 -2.29
CA GLU A 132 21.35 -3.42 -0.84
C GLU A 132 19.99 -2.85 -0.44
N LYS A 133 19.67 -1.62 -0.89
CA LYS A 133 18.38 -0.97 -0.59
C LYS A 133 17.20 -1.74 -1.19
N ARG A 134 17.39 -2.39 -2.34
CA ARG A 134 16.37 -3.24 -2.95
C ARG A 134 16.12 -4.51 -2.13
N ARG A 135 17.16 -5.10 -1.55
CA ARG A 135 17.04 -6.24 -0.61
C ARG A 135 16.27 -5.82 0.65
N ASP A 136 16.52 -4.63 1.19
CA ASP A 136 15.75 -4.10 2.33
C ASP A 136 14.26 -4.00 2.00
N MET A 137 13.93 -3.46 0.81
CA MET A 137 12.54 -3.38 0.35
C MET A 137 11.92 -4.76 0.14
N LEU A 138 12.67 -5.72 -0.42
CA LEU A 138 12.23 -7.10 -0.57
C LEU A 138 11.87 -7.74 0.78
N GLN A 139 12.69 -7.53 1.81
CA GLN A 139 12.39 -8.00 3.17
C GLN A 139 11.14 -7.32 3.74
N LEU A 140 10.96 -6.02 3.49
CA LEU A 140 9.78 -5.29 3.92
C LEU A 140 8.50 -5.86 3.29
N TYR A 141 8.50 -6.16 2.00
CA TYR A 141 7.35 -6.80 1.34
C TYR A 141 7.05 -8.19 1.90
N GLN A 142 8.07 -8.95 2.29
CA GLN A 142 7.88 -10.24 2.97
C GLN A 142 7.22 -10.08 4.34
N GLN A 143 7.61 -9.05 5.12
CA GLN A 143 6.98 -8.72 6.40
C GLN A 143 5.50 -8.33 6.19
N VAL A 144 5.22 -7.41 5.26
CA VAL A 144 3.85 -7.01 4.89
C VAL A 144 3.02 -8.21 4.43
N HIS A 145 3.62 -9.15 3.69
CA HIS A 145 2.97 -10.37 3.26
C HIS A 145 2.64 -11.32 4.43
N GLY A 146 3.52 -11.42 5.43
CA GLY A 146 3.39 -12.33 6.57
C GLY A 146 2.48 -11.82 7.69
N GLU A 147 2.35 -10.50 7.83
CA GLU A 147 1.73 -9.89 9.00
C GLU A 147 0.31 -9.36 8.78
N VAL A 148 -0.37 -9.09 9.89
CA VAL A 148 -1.61 -8.30 9.92
C VAL A 148 -1.21 -6.85 10.18
N ILE A 149 -1.83 -5.90 9.48
CA ILE A 149 -1.55 -4.47 9.65
C ILE A 149 -2.07 -4.04 11.04
N THR A 150 -1.20 -4.07 12.03
CA THR A 150 -1.44 -3.57 13.39
C THR A 150 -0.81 -2.20 13.57
N GLU A 151 -1.20 -1.45 14.61
CA GLU A 151 -0.62 -0.14 14.93
C GLU A 151 0.91 -0.23 15.09
N ALA A 152 1.39 -1.20 15.89
CA ALA A 152 2.82 -1.43 16.10
C ALA A 152 3.59 -1.80 14.81
N PHE A 153 2.98 -2.64 13.95
CA PHE A 153 3.56 -2.98 12.65
C PHE A 153 3.69 -1.75 11.75
N VAL A 154 2.66 -0.90 11.72
CA VAL A 154 2.66 0.33 10.92
C VAL A 154 3.73 1.30 11.42
N ASP A 155 3.83 1.51 12.73
CA ASP A 155 4.84 2.41 13.31
C ASP A 155 6.26 1.97 12.94
N GLN A 156 6.58 0.68 13.12
CA GLN A 156 7.88 0.13 12.75
C GLN A 156 8.18 0.27 11.24
N THR A 157 7.17 -0.01 10.41
CA THR A 157 7.27 0.07 8.95
C THR A 157 7.51 1.50 8.49
N VAL A 158 6.75 2.46 9.03
CA VAL A 158 6.90 3.89 8.73
C VAL A 158 8.29 4.37 9.10
N SER A 159 8.78 4.09 10.31
CA SER A 159 10.14 4.49 10.72
C SER A 159 11.25 3.85 9.87
N THR A 160 11.01 2.66 9.33
CA THR A 160 11.96 2.01 8.40
C THR A 160 11.95 2.71 7.04
N LEU A 161 10.76 2.98 6.50
CA LEU A 161 10.59 3.66 5.22
C LEU A 161 11.12 5.09 5.24
N GLU A 162 10.92 5.84 6.32
CA GLU A 162 11.45 7.20 6.48
C GLU A 162 12.99 7.22 6.41
N ARG A 163 13.66 6.25 7.04
CA ARG A 163 15.12 6.13 6.96
C ARG A 163 15.59 5.82 5.53
N VAL A 164 14.98 4.82 4.88
CA VAL A 164 15.30 4.46 3.49
C VAL A 164 15.02 5.63 2.54
N HIS A 165 13.97 6.40 2.80
CA HIS A 165 13.60 7.56 2.00
C HIS A 165 14.69 8.63 2.02
N VAL A 166 15.19 9.00 3.21
CA VAL A 166 16.30 9.96 3.37
C VAL A 166 17.56 9.47 2.67
N ASP A 167 17.93 8.19 2.86
CA ASP A 167 19.11 7.61 2.20
C ASP A 167 19.01 7.65 0.67
N LEU A 168 17.80 7.60 0.13
CA LEU A 168 17.54 7.67 -1.32
C LEU A 168 17.59 9.08 -1.88
N GLU A 169 17.24 10.12 -1.10
CA GLU A 169 17.32 11.52 -1.54
C GLU A 169 18.77 11.90 -1.92
N GLU A 170 19.74 11.47 -1.11
CA GLU A 170 21.16 11.68 -1.41
C GLU A 170 21.62 10.86 -2.63
N ALA A 171 21.16 9.61 -2.75
CA ALA A 171 21.54 8.72 -3.83
C ALA A 171 21.06 9.19 -5.21
N GLN A 172 19.96 9.95 -5.29
CA GLN A 172 19.42 10.51 -6.53
C GLN A 172 20.32 11.57 -7.20
N LEU A 173 21.34 12.05 -6.50
CA LEU A 173 22.31 13.01 -7.05
C LEU A 173 23.43 12.31 -7.85
N SER A 174 23.43 10.98 -7.92
CA SER A 174 24.49 10.18 -8.56
C SER A 174 24.38 10.25 -10.08
N PRO A 175 25.39 10.80 -10.81
CA PRO A 175 25.39 10.83 -12.28
C PRO A 175 25.24 9.43 -12.89
N GLY A 176 24.57 9.32 -14.04
CA GLY A 176 24.33 8.05 -14.75
C GLY A 176 23.31 7.10 -14.12
N MET A 177 23.09 7.14 -12.79
CA MET A 177 22.23 6.16 -12.07
C MET A 177 20.92 6.76 -11.52
N VAL A 178 20.66 8.04 -11.82
CA VAL A 178 19.54 8.82 -11.27
C VAL A 178 18.19 8.14 -11.49
N GLY A 179 17.95 7.55 -12.67
CA GLY A 179 16.66 6.95 -13.03
C GLY A 179 16.27 5.80 -12.09
N LEU A 180 17.24 4.94 -11.72
CA LEU A 180 17.01 3.79 -10.84
C LEU A 180 16.69 4.23 -9.41
N PHE A 181 17.49 5.12 -8.84
CA PHE A 181 17.23 5.63 -7.48
C PHE A 181 15.93 6.43 -7.42
N LYS A 182 15.55 7.15 -8.48
CA LYS A 182 14.23 7.79 -8.57
C LYS A 182 13.10 6.76 -8.60
N LEU A 183 13.23 5.66 -9.34
CA LEU A 183 12.23 4.59 -9.37
C LEU A 183 12.00 4.00 -7.96
N MET A 184 13.08 3.65 -7.25
CA MET A 184 12.99 3.11 -5.90
C MET A 184 12.43 4.12 -4.90
N HIS A 185 12.88 5.38 -4.98
CA HIS A 185 12.36 6.44 -4.12
C HIS A 185 10.87 6.68 -4.33
N GLU A 186 10.38 6.69 -5.58
CA GLU A 186 8.95 6.81 -5.87
C GLU A 186 8.15 5.66 -5.24
N GLU A 187 8.67 4.42 -5.31
CA GLU A 187 8.07 3.25 -4.66
C GLU A 187 8.02 3.39 -3.14
N VAL A 188 9.14 3.79 -2.50
CA VAL A 188 9.23 4.04 -1.05
C VAL A 188 8.27 5.15 -0.63
N SER A 189 8.23 6.26 -1.37
CA SER A 189 7.32 7.39 -1.11
C SER A 189 5.85 6.97 -1.15
N ILE A 190 5.48 6.10 -2.10
CA ILE A 190 4.11 5.60 -2.24
C ILE A 190 3.78 4.66 -1.09
N LEU A 191 4.68 3.73 -0.74
CA LEU A 191 4.47 2.80 0.38
C LEU A 191 4.37 3.54 1.72
N LEU A 192 5.24 4.51 1.95
CA LEU A 192 5.20 5.39 3.12
C LEU A 192 3.87 6.15 3.16
N SER A 193 3.48 6.77 2.04
CA SER A 193 2.21 7.49 1.91
C SER A 193 0.99 6.58 2.18
N CYS A 194 1.02 5.31 1.75
CA CYS A 194 -0.03 4.34 2.07
C CYS A 194 -0.18 4.11 3.58
N PHE A 195 0.91 3.91 4.31
CA PHE A 195 0.88 3.66 5.74
C PHE A 195 0.56 4.93 6.56
N VAL A 196 1.12 6.08 6.20
CA VAL A 196 0.78 7.36 6.83
C VAL A 196 -0.70 7.69 6.65
N THR A 197 -1.23 7.49 5.43
CA THR A 197 -2.67 7.64 5.15
C THR A 197 -3.50 6.66 5.98
N HIS A 198 -3.06 5.40 6.10
CA HIS A 198 -3.72 4.39 6.93
C HIS A 198 -3.80 4.85 8.40
N THR A 199 -2.71 5.35 8.96
CA THR A 199 -2.65 5.86 10.34
C THR A 199 -3.57 7.05 10.55
N ALA A 200 -3.57 8.02 9.63
CA ALA A 200 -4.45 9.19 9.70
C ALA A 200 -5.94 8.79 9.70
N ILE A 201 -6.34 7.86 8.83
CA ILE A 201 -7.72 7.36 8.74
C ILE A 201 -8.08 6.57 10.00
N SER A 202 -7.21 5.68 10.47
CA SER A 202 -7.46 4.84 11.65
C SER A 202 -7.52 5.67 12.94
N SER A 203 -6.80 6.80 12.96
CA SER A 203 -6.91 7.83 14.01
C SER A 203 -8.17 8.69 13.90
N CYS A 204 -8.99 8.47 12.87
CA CYS A 204 -10.24 9.19 12.60
C CYS A 204 -10.05 10.72 12.47
N GLN A 205 -8.92 11.15 11.88
CA GLN A 205 -8.63 12.56 11.63
C GLN A 205 -8.99 12.95 10.19
N ILE A 206 -10.15 13.58 9.98
CA ILE A 206 -10.69 13.80 8.62
C ILE A 206 -9.79 14.63 7.71
N PHE A 207 -9.27 15.77 8.18
CA PHE A 207 -8.46 16.67 7.35
C PHE A 207 -7.08 16.08 7.04
N PRO A 208 -6.30 15.58 8.03
CA PRO A 208 -5.06 14.85 7.75
C PRO A 208 -5.31 13.69 6.78
N SER A 209 -6.32 12.86 7.02
CA SER A 209 -6.66 11.75 6.12
C SER A 209 -6.92 12.20 4.68
N LEU A 210 -7.62 13.33 4.50
CA LEU A 210 -7.92 13.84 3.17
C LEU A 210 -6.68 14.39 2.46
N VAL A 211 -5.80 15.09 3.18
CA VAL A 211 -4.53 15.59 2.67
C VAL A 211 -3.65 14.42 2.23
N GLU A 212 -3.46 13.44 3.11
CA GLU A 212 -2.62 12.26 2.82
C GLU A 212 -3.18 11.41 1.66
N LEU A 213 -4.50 11.22 1.59
CA LEU A 213 -5.14 10.56 0.43
C LEU A 213 -4.89 11.31 -0.88
N LYS A 214 -4.88 12.64 -0.85
CA LYS A 214 -4.62 13.47 -2.04
C LYS A 214 -3.16 13.40 -2.46
N THR A 215 -2.24 13.43 -1.51
CA THR A 215 -0.80 13.23 -1.74
C THR A 215 -0.55 11.86 -2.37
N LEU A 216 -1.08 10.79 -1.75
CA LEU A 216 -0.97 9.42 -2.26
C LEU A 216 -1.57 9.28 -3.67
N GLN A 217 -2.73 9.88 -3.93
CA GLN A 217 -3.34 9.89 -5.26
C GLN A 217 -2.42 10.53 -6.32
N SER A 218 -1.78 11.66 -5.97
CA SER A 218 -0.84 12.37 -6.85
C SER A 218 0.36 11.49 -7.20
N HIS A 219 1.00 10.90 -6.18
CA HIS A 219 2.13 10.00 -6.37
C HIS A 219 1.76 8.80 -7.26
N LEU A 220 0.62 8.16 -6.99
CA LEU A 220 0.15 7.03 -7.80
C LEU A 220 -0.19 7.42 -9.23
N THR A 221 -0.85 8.55 -9.44
CA THR A 221 -1.22 9.00 -10.80
C THR A 221 0.02 9.23 -11.66
N ASN A 222 1.05 9.86 -11.07
CA ASN A 222 2.32 10.05 -11.75
C ASN A 222 2.97 8.72 -12.12
N TRP A 223 2.90 7.72 -11.24
CA TRP A 223 3.50 6.42 -11.48
C TRP A 223 2.71 5.57 -12.49
N THR A 224 1.39 5.52 -12.37
CA THR A 224 0.52 4.73 -13.26
C THR A 224 0.45 5.32 -14.65
N SER A 225 0.58 6.64 -14.83
CA SER A 225 0.61 7.26 -16.17
C SER A 225 1.74 6.71 -17.05
N ARG A 226 2.88 6.33 -16.46
CA ARG A 226 3.98 5.66 -17.17
C ARG A 226 3.60 4.25 -17.61
N VAL A 227 2.88 3.53 -16.75
CA VAL A 227 2.38 2.18 -17.08
C VAL A 227 1.31 2.26 -18.18
N ASP A 228 0.43 3.25 -18.15
CA ASP A 228 -0.58 3.47 -19.20
C ASP A 228 0.09 3.73 -20.55
N ALA A 229 1.17 4.53 -20.57
CA ALA A 229 1.96 4.78 -21.77
C ALA A 229 2.64 3.49 -22.30
N LEU A 230 3.19 2.65 -21.41
CA LEU A 230 3.74 1.34 -21.74
C LEU A 230 2.66 0.42 -22.34
N VAL A 231 1.49 0.31 -21.69
CA VAL A 231 0.37 -0.50 -22.15
C VAL A 231 -0.12 -0.03 -23.52
N ALA A 232 -0.27 1.28 -23.73
CA ALA A 232 -0.66 1.84 -25.01
C ALA A 232 0.33 1.47 -26.13
N THR A 233 1.62 1.44 -25.82
CA THR A 233 2.69 1.05 -26.76
C THR A 233 2.61 -0.44 -27.09
N LEU A 234 2.45 -1.29 -26.08
CA LEU A 234 2.27 -2.75 -26.27
C LEU A 234 0.99 -3.08 -27.04
N GLU A 235 -0.11 -2.38 -26.78
CA GLU A 235 -1.39 -2.57 -27.48
C GLU A 235 -1.34 -2.16 -28.95
N LYS A 236 -0.60 -1.09 -29.29
CA LYS A 236 -0.39 -0.66 -30.68
C LYS A 236 0.25 -1.77 -31.52
N HIS A 237 1.05 -2.64 -30.89
CA HIS A 237 1.70 -3.76 -31.53
C HIS A 237 0.95 -5.10 -31.39
N ARG A 238 -0.23 -5.11 -30.71
CA ARG A 238 -0.98 -6.34 -30.46
C ARG A 238 -1.97 -6.66 -31.60
N PRO A 239 -1.97 -7.88 -32.16
CA PRO A 239 -2.95 -8.29 -33.17
C PRO A 239 -4.38 -8.24 -32.63
N SER A 240 -5.32 -7.71 -33.44
CA SER A 240 -6.71 -7.38 -33.06
C SER A 240 -7.51 -8.54 -32.44
N PHE A 241 -7.14 -9.80 -32.71
CA PHE A 241 -7.81 -10.98 -32.17
C PHE A 241 -7.58 -11.19 -30.66
N PHE A 242 -6.44 -10.75 -30.10
CA PHE A 242 -6.14 -10.92 -28.67
C PHE A 242 -6.73 -9.82 -27.77
N ARG A 243 -7.32 -8.75 -28.35
CA ARG A 243 -7.87 -7.62 -27.59
C ARG A 243 -9.16 -7.96 -26.83
N ARG A 244 -9.81 -9.09 -27.17
CA ARG A 244 -11.10 -9.54 -26.59
C ARG A 244 -10.99 -10.44 -25.35
N LEU A 245 -9.79 -10.82 -24.93
CA LEU A 245 -9.57 -11.78 -23.83
C LEU A 245 -9.25 -11.13 -22.47
N VAL A 246 -9.26 -9.80 -22.35
CA VAL A 246 -8.88 -9.10 -21.10
C VAL A 246 -10.11 -8.88 -20.21
N SER A 247 -9.98 -9.28 -18.95
CA SER A 247 -10.99 -9.15 -17.88
C SER A 247 -11.24 -7.67 -17.50
N PRO A 248 -12.47 -7.27 -17.13
CA PRO A 248 -12.82 -5.88 -16.76
C PRO A 248 -12.27 -5.43 -15.39
N SER A 249 -11.33 -6.17 -14.80
CA SER A 249 -10.68 -5.74 -13.55
C SER A 249 -9.66 -4.63 -13.84
N PRO A 250 -9.62 -3.55 -13.03
CA PRO A 250 -8.62 -2.47 -13.17
C PRO A 250 -7.17 -2.95 -12.98
N VAL A 251 -6.98 -4.20 -12.55
CA VAL A 251 -5.69 -4.85 -12.30
C VAL A 251 -5.29 -5.79 -13.47
N ALA A 252 -6.25 -6.23 -14.29
CA ALA A 252 -6.03 -7.26 -15.31
C ALA A 252 -5.47 -6.74 -16.64
N SER A 253 -5.48 -5.42 -16.87
CA SER A 253 -4.95 -4.78 -18.08
C SER A 253 -3.49 -4.35 -17.97
N LEU A 254 -2.90 -4.40 -16.77
CA LEU A 254 -1.52 -4.00 -16.54
C LEU A 254 -0.56 -5.15 -16.93
N PRO A 255 0.67 -4.86 -17.37
CA PRO A 255 1.75 -5.86 -17.42
C PRO A 255 1.90 -6.51 -16.02
N LYS A 256 2.65 -7.60 -15.88
CA LYS A 256 2.88 -8.30 -14.59
C LYS A 256 3.70 -7.44 -13.59
N LEU A 257 3.20 -6.28 -13.21
CA LEU A 257 3.73 -5.30 -12.28
C LEU A 257 2.89 -5.37 -10.99
N GLY A 258 2.97 -6.52 -10.33
CA GLY A 258 2.22 -6.84 -9.11
C GLY A 258 2.39 -5.80 -7.99
N VAL A 259 3.57 -5.19 -7.84
CA VAL A 259 3.81 -4.09 -6.88
C VAL A 259 2.84 -2.92 -7.14
N ILE A 260 2.74 -2.46 -8.39
CA ILE A 260 1.89 -1.33 -8.78
C ILE A 260 0.42 -1.70 -8.63
N GLN A 261 0.04 -2.90 -9.07
CA GLN A 261 -1.30 -3.45 -8.92
C GLN A 261 -1.74 -3.44 -7.45
N TRP A 262 -0.85 -3.84 -6.56
CA TRP A 262 -1.12 -3.86 -5.13
C TRP A 262 -1.25 -2.45 -4.55
N PHE A 263 -0.41 -1.49 -4.96
CA PHE A 263 -0.54 -0.11 -4.50
C PHE A 263 -1.85 0.56 -4.93
N VAL A 264 -2.27 0.35 -6.18
CA VAL A 264 -3.58 0.82 -6.66
C VAL A 264 -4.69 0.23 -5.81
N PHE A 265 -4.62 -1.08 -5.50
CA PHE A 265 -5.59 -1.71 -4.61
C PHE A 265 -5.57 -1.12 -3.20
N PHE A 266 -4.39 -0.91 -2.61
CA PHE A 266 -4.23 -0.35 -1.27
C PHE A 266 -4.85 1.05 -1.21
N PHE A 267 -4.56 1.92 -2.19
CA PHE A 267 -5.20 3.23 -2.30
C PHE A 267 -6.74 3.14 -2.34
N HIS A 268 -7.30 2.26 -3.17
CA HIS A 268 -8.75 2.08 -3.21
C HIS A 268 -9.34 1.53 -1.90
N ALA A 269 -8.62 0.67 -1.19
CA ALA A 269 -9.02 0.20 0.13
C ALA A 269 -9.03 1.34 1.16
N LEU A 270 -8.05 2.25 1.11
CA LEU A 270 -7.99 3.45 1.95
C LEU A 270 -9.13 4.43 1.62
N VAL A 271 -9.42 4.67 0.34
CA VAL A 271 -10.58 5.50 -0.08
C VAL A 271 -11.89 4.90 0.42
N ALA A 272 -12.05 3.58 0.33
CA ALA A 272 -13.23 2.88 0.84
C ALA A 272 -13.37 3.01 2.37
N LYS A 273 -12.27 2.82 3.11
CA LYS A 273 -12.22 3.00 4.56
C LYS A 273 -12.57 4.44 4.96
N PHE A 274 -11.94 5.42 4.33
CA PHE A 274 -12.22 6.85 4.53
C PHE A 274 -13.69 7.18 4.29
N SER A 275 -14.26 6.70 3.19
CA SER A 275 -15.67 6.95 2.83
C SER A 275 -16.64 6.43 3.89
N VAL A 276 -16.27 5.37 4.60
CA VAL A 276 -17.06 4.74 5.66
C VAL A 276 -16.82 5.41 7.01
N TYR A 277 -15.57 5.65 7.39
CA TYR A 277 -15.21 6.25 8.68
C TYR A 277 -15.67 7.71 8.80
N PHE A 278 -15.77 8.40 7.67
CA PHE A 278 -16.22 9.79 7.64
C PHE A 278 -17.57 9.94 6.94
N HIS A 279 -18.33 8.85 6.75
CA HIS A 279 -19.59 8.88 6.02
C HIS A 279 -20.55 9.94 6.57
N ASP A 280 -20.85 9.88 7.87
CA ASP A 280 -21.80 10.81 8.48
C ASP A 280 -21.28 12.25 8.48
N ALA A 281 -19.96 12.44 8.57
CA ALA A 281 -19.31 13.76 8.48
C ALA A 281 -19.35 14.35 7.06
N LEU A 282 -19.26 13.50 6.03
CA LEU A 282 -19.24 13.90 4.63
C LEU A 282 -20.64 14.08 4.03
N LEU A 283 -21.63 13.34 4.55
CA LEU A 283 -23.00 13.33 4.03
C LEU A 283 -23.64 14.73 3.94
N PRO A 284 -23.54 15.63 4.94
CA PRO A 284 -24.07 17.00 4.87
C PRO A 284 -23.44 17.84 3.75
N HIS A 285 -22.23 17.51 3.34
CA HIS A 285 -21.49 18.20 2.29
C HIS A 285 -21.66 17.55 0.91
N SER A 286 -22.49 16.50 0.81
CA SER A 286 -22.71 15.76 -0.44
C SER A 286 -23.86 16.34 -1.27
N VAL A 287 -23.67 16.39 -2.60
CA VAL A 287 -24.73 16.78 -3.53
C VAL A 287 -25.60 15.54 -3.83
N ARG A 288 -26.92 15.66 -3.63
CA ARG A 288 -27.91 14.56 -3.86
C ARG A 288 -27.65 13.30 -3.02
N SER A 289 -27.19 13.43 -1.77
CA SER A 289 -26.91 12.29 -0.87
C SER A 289 -25.88 11.28 -1.39
N ASN A 290 -25.08 11.68 -2.38
CA ASN A 290 -24.02 10.85 -2.94
C ASN A 290 -22.68 11.52 -2.64
N ILE A 291 -21.91 10.93 -1.73
CA ILE A 291 -20.59 11.44 -1.34
C ILE A 291 -19.66 11.27 -2.55
N ARG A 292 -19.57 12.32 -3.37
CA ARG A 292 -18.58 12.41 -4.44
C ARG A 292 -17.30 12.91 -3.83
N LEU A 293 -16.46 11.97 -3.41
CA LEU A 293 -15.07 12.30 -3.22
C LEU A 293 -14.47 12.53 -4.62
N ASN A 294 -13.61 13.54 -4.76
CA ASN A 294 -12.84 13.76 -6.01
C ASN A 294 -11.74 12.69 -6.16
N PHE A 295 -12.07 11.42 -5.92
CA PHE A 295 -11.24 10.23 -6.07
C PHE A 295 -11.93 9.30 -7.06
N THR A 296 -11.14 8.49 -7.76
CA THR A 296 -11.68 7.41 -8.59
C THR A 296 -12.51 6.47 -7.70
N PRO A 297 -13.76 6.15 -8.06
CA PRO A 297 -14.59 5.25 -7.27
C PRO A 297 -13.86 3.93 -7.02
N PRO A 298 -13.88 3.40 -5.80
CA PRO A 298 -13.28 2.12 -5.52
C PRO A 298 -13.98 1.02 -6.32
N HIS A 299 -13.22 -0.02 -6.69
CA HIS A 299 -13.77 -1.21 -7.34
C HIS A 299 -15.00 -1.73 -6.57
N ALA A 300 -15.98 -2.33 -7.26
CA ALA A 300 -17.25 -2.75 -6.63
C ALA A 300 -17.05 -3.66 -5.41
N SER A 301 -16.01 -4.52 -5.43
CA SER A 301 -15.63 -5.38 -4.30
C SER A 301 -15.10 -4.62 -3.06
N LEU A 302 -14.88 -3.32 -3.19
CA LEU A 302 -14.40 -2.40 -2.14
C LEU A 302 -15.48 -1.39 -1.71
N ASN A 303 -16.67 -1.42 -2.31
CA ASN A 303 -17.77 -0.52 -1.93
C ASN A 303 -18.48 -1.00 -0.66
N LEU A 304 -17.88 -0.70 0.49
CA LEU A 304 -18.41 -1.07 1.80
C LEU A 304 -19.77 -0.45 2.10
N TYR A 305 -20.03 0.79 1.70
CA TYR A 305 -21.31 1.43 1.97
C TYR A 305 -22.47 0.66 1.31
N SER A 306 -22.30 0.26 0.04
CA SER A 306 -23.29 -0.56 -0.68
C SER A 306 -23.46 -1.95 -0.05
N LEU A 307 -22.37 -2.51 0.50
CA LEU A 307 -22.41 -3.75 1.27
C LEU A 307 -23.28 -3.59 2.53
N PHE A 308 -23.05 -2.53 3.33
CA PHE A 308 -23.86 -2.22 4.51
C PHE A 308 -25.33 -2.00 4.16
N GLN A 309 -25.63 -1.26 3.09
CA GLN A 309 -27.01 -1.05 2.63
C GLN A 309 -27.70 -2.34 2.20
N SER A 310 -26.98 -3.22 1.49
CA SER A 310 -27.53 -4.49 1.02
C SER A 310 -27.80 -5.43 2.19
N PHE A 311 -26.88 -5.48 3.15
CA PHE A 311 -27.08 -6.21 4.40
C PHE A 311 -28.26 -5.65 5.21
N PHE A 312 -28.33 -4.33 5.36
CA PHE A 312 -29.42 -3.65 6.07
C PHE A 312 -30.78 -4.00 5.47
N ARG A 313 -30.92 -3.93 4.13
CA ARG A 313 -32.17 -4.29 3.44
C ARG A 313 -32.52 -5.78 3.61
N ARG A 314 -31.53 -6.67 3.55
CA ARG A 314 -31.77 -8.12 3.62
C ARG A 314 -32.18 -8.58 5.02
N HIS A 315 -31.56 -8.04 6.05
CA HIS A 315 -31.75 -8.51 7.42
C HIS A 315 -32.65 -7.59 8.26
N SER A 316 -32.87 -6.35 7.83
CA SER A 316 -33.73 -5.36 8.49
C SER A 316 -33.41 -5.14 9.98
N PRO A 317 -32.15 -4.84 10.36
CA PRO A 317 -31.86 -4.39 11.72
C PRO A 317 -32.57 -3.05 11.99
N ILE A 318 -32.83 -2.76 13.27
CA ILE A 318 -33.34 -1.45 13.70
C ILE A 318 -32.31 -0.37 13.39
N ALA A 319 -31.06 -0.64 13.76
CA ALA A 319 -29.92 0.22 13.54
C ALA A 319 -28.67 -0.61 13.23
N LEU A 320 -27.80 -0.05 12.40
CA LEU A 320 -26.47 -0.58 12.12
C LEU A 320 -25.51 0.61 12.03
N GLY A 321 -24.30 0.49 12.57
CA GLY A 321 -23.34 1.56 12.45
C GLY A 321 -21.91 1.18 12.79
N ILE A 322 -21.03 2.15 12.56
CA ILE A 322 -19.66 2.16 13.02
C ILE A 322 -19.51 3.32 13.99
N PHE A 323 -18.82 3.08 15.09
CA PHE A 323 -18.72 3.98 16.23
C PHE A 323 -17.27 4.16 16.64
N LEU A 324 -16.90 5.39 16.97
CA LEU A 324 -15.60 5.75 17.48
C LEU A 324 -15.68 5.97 18.99
N GLY A 325 -14.79 5.35 19.76
CA GLY A 325 -14.50 5.72 21.14
C GLY A 325 -13.40 6.77 21.22
N TYR A 326 -13.63 7.84 21.98
CA TYR A 326 -12.65 8.93 22.18
C TYR A 326 -12.33 9.18 23.67
N GLU A 327 -12.53 8.16 24.51
CA GLU A 327 -12.20 8.21 25.92
C GLU A 327 -10.72 8.60 26.14
N GLY A 328 -10.49 9.67 26.91
CA GLY A 328 -9.15 10.17 27.22
C GLY A 328 -8.49 11.07 26.17
N HIS A 329 -9.16 11.38 25.04
CA HIS A 329 -8.61 12.22 23.97
C HIS A 329 -9.53 13.40 23.61
N THR A 330 -8.92 14.50 23.15
CA THR A 330 -9.68 15.55 22.45
C THR A 330 -10.27 14.96 21.17
N PHE A 331 -11.51 15.34 20.84
CA PHE A 331 -12.26 14.78 19.73
C PHE A 331 -11.45 14.89 18.42
N PRO A 332 -11.31 13.83 17.59
CA PRO A 332 -10.28 13.74 16.54
C PRO A 332 -10.52 14.62 15.30
N PHE A 333 -11.57 15.43 15.32
CA PHE A 333 -11.80 16.44 14.28
C PHE A 333 -10.90 17.68 14.46
N GLY A 334 -9.94 17.63 15.39
CA GLY A 334 -9.00 18.69 15.67
C GLY A 334 -9.64 19.85 16.44
N ASP A 335 -8.80 20.69 17.02
CA ASP A 335 -9.19 22.06 17.33
C ASP A 335 -9.52 22.76 16.01
N THR A 336 -10.75 22.58 15.50
CA THR A 336 -11.25 23.40 14.40
C THR A 336 -11.41 24.81 14.93
N ARG A 337 -10.31 25.57 14.95
CA ARG A 337 -10.29 27.03 15.14
C ARG A 337 -11.18 27.76 14.12
N TYR A 338 -11.70 27.07 13.12
CA TYR A 338 -12.72 27.54 12.18
C TYR A 338 -14.12 27.72 12.79
N HIS A 339 -14.35 27.24 14.01
CA HIS A 339 -15.52 27.62 14.79
C HIS A 339 -15.04 28.14 16.14
N ALA A 340 -15.15 29.45 16.37
CA ALA A 340 -14.78 30.13 17.61
C ALA A 340 -15.59 29.68 18.86
N GLY A 341 -16.22 28.50 18.84
CA GLY A 341 -16.90 27.85 19.94
C GLY A 341 -16.85 26.31 19.92
N GLY A 342 -15.97 25.70 19.12
CA GLY A 342 -15.87 24.25 18.94
C GLY A 342 -17.08 23.63 18.20
N MET A 343 -16.94 22.39 17.71
CA MET A 343 -18.02 21.66 17.01
C MET A 343 -19.31 21.51 17.83
N ARG A 344 -19.24 21.62 19.18
CA ARG A 344 -20.42 21.59 20.06
C ARG A 344 -21.38 22.75 19.81
N ASN A 345 -20.87 23.90 19.37
CA ASN A 345 -21.69 25.10 19.12
C ASN A 345 -22.09 25.26 17.64
N CYS A 346 -21.63 24.36 16.77
CA CYS A 346 -21.98 24.38 15.37
C CYS A 346 -23.29 23.60 15.13
N LYS A 347 -24.41 24.30 14.88
CA LYS A 347 -25.72 23.67 14.59
C LYS A 347 -25.68 22.69 13.41
N SER A 348 -24.71 22.84 12.50
CA SER A 348 -24.50 21.93 11.37
C SER A 348 -23.55 20.78 11.67
N CYS A 349 -22.78 20.78 12.77
CA CYS A 349 -21.79 19.72 13.08
C CYS A 349 -22.04 19.02 14.43
N CYS A 350 -22.96 19.51 15.26
CA CYS A 350 -23.31 18.91 16.55
C CYS A 350 -23.87 17.49 16.43
N HIS A 351 -24.35 17.10 15.24
CA HIS A 351 -24.83 15.75 14.96
C HIS A 351 -23.70 14.72 14.78
N LEU A 352 -22.45 15.18 14.60
CA LEU A 352 -21.25 14.34 14.51
C LEU A 352 -20.63 14.08 15.87
N LEU A 353 -21.16 14.73 16.91
CA LEU A 353 -20.82 14.46 18.29
C LEU A 353 -21.88 13.50 18.83
N GLY A 354 -21.45 12.49 19.57
CA GLY A 354 -22.37 11.69 20.38
C GLY A 354 -23.21 12.58 21.34
N PRO A 355 -24.21 12.00 22.01
CA PRO A 355 -25.03 12.76 22.94
C PRO A 355 -24.15 13.39 24.02
N ALA A 356 -24.55 14.55 24.54
CA ALA A 356 -23.74 15.29 25.51
C ALA A 356 -23.34 14.39 26.69
N GLY A 357 -22.04 14.24 26.93
CA GLY A 357 -21.49 13.38 27.99
C GLY A 357 -21.12 11.96 27.55
N SER A 358 -21.53 11.51 26.36
CA SER A 358 -21.06 10.26 25.76
C SER A 358 -19.57 10.33 25.46
N LYS A 359 -18.89 9.19 25.49
CA LYS A 359 -17.49 9.02 25.05
C LYS A 359 -17.37 8.36 23.68
N TYR A 360 -18.49 8.21 22.99
CA TYR A 360 -18.60 7.52 21.71
C TYR A 360 -19.33 8.39 20.68
N SER A 361 -18.98 8.25 19.41
CA SER A 361 -19.64 8.96 18.31
C SER A 361 -19.87 8.06 17.10
N PRO A 362 -21.01 8.16 16.39
CA PRO A 362 -21.18 7.44 15.13
C PRO A 362 -20.29 8.02 14.03
N LEU A 363 -19.61 7.12 13.32
CA LEU A 363 -18.87 7.37 12.08
C LEU A 363 -19.76 7.11 10.84
N LEU A 364 -20.62 6.10 10.95
CA LEU A 364 -21.62 5.71 9.96
C LEU A 364 -22.85 5.17 10.68
N ARG A 365 -24.05 5.52 10.22
CA ARG A 365 -25.29 4.93 10.71
C ARG A 365 -26.32 4.65 9.60
N LEU A 366 -26.98 3.51 9.70
CA LEU A 366 -28.10 3.09 8.85
C LEU A 366 -29.33 2.73 9.70
N GLY A 367 -30.52 2.99 9.15
CA GLY A 367 -31.81 2.65 9.74
C GLY A 367 -32.56 3.85 10.28
N VAL A 368 -32.28 4.26 11.52
CA VAL A 368 -33.04 5.31 12.20
C VAL A 368 -32.67 6.69 11.65
N GLY A 369 -33.50 7.20 10.73
CA GLY A 369 -33.31 8.50 10.09
C GLY A 369 -33.45 9.68 11.06
N ASP A 370 -34.36 9.57 12.05
CA ASP A 370 -34.52 10.58 13.09
C ASP A 370 -33.34 10.55 14.06
N HIS A 371 -32.53 11.60 14.01
CA HIS A 371 -31.35 11.78 14.83
C HIS A 371 -31.68 11.80 16.34
N LYS A 372 -32.71 12.52 16.76
CA LYS A 372 -33.09 12.62 18.18
C LYS A 372 -33.56 11.27 18.71
N LEU A 373 -34.35 10.54 17.93
CA LEU A 373 -34.81 9.21 18.29
C LEU A 373 -33.66 8.21 18.38
N PHE A 374 -32.70 8.27 17.45
CA PHE A 374 -31.52 7.41 17.49
C PHE A 374 -30.75 7.59 18.79
N PHE A 375 -30.41 8.82 19.14
CA PHE A 375 -29.59 9.11 20.30
C PHE A 375 -30.30 8.92 21.65
N SER A 376 -31.61 9.15 21.72
CA SER A 376 -32.36 8.97 22.98
C SER A 376 -32.72 7.52 23.27
N LYS A 377 -32.99 6.71 22.23
CA LYS A 377 -33.54 5.36 22.40
C LYS A 377 -32.55 4.24 22.08
N TRP A 378 -31.78 4.38 21.00
CA TRP A 378 -31.03 3.26 20.42
C TRP A 378 -29.54 3.32 20.72
N PHE A 379 -28.96 4.51 20.72
CA PHE A 379 -27.55 4.73 21.03
C PHE A 379 -27.12 4.24 22.42
N PRO A 380 -27.91 4.42 23.51
CA PRO A 380 -27.53 3.92 24.84
C PRO A 380 -27.33 2.41 24.88
N LEU A 381 -28.09 1.65 24.09
CA LEU A 381 -27.95 0.19 23.98
C LEU A 381 -26.63 -0.19 23.32
N ILE A 382 -26.21 0.55 22.29
CA ILE A 382 -24.93 0.36 21.60
C ILE A 382 -23.77 0.72 22.53
N GLU A 383 -23.83 1.90 23.15
CA GLU A 383 -22.81 2.39 24.09
C GLU A 383 -22.58 1.40 25.24
N ALA A 384 -23.65 0.80 25.77
CA ALA A 384 -23.56 -0.18 26.83
C ALA A 384 -22.79 -1.45 26.45
N VAL A 385 -22.91 -1.92 25.20
CA VAL A 385 -22.15 -3.10 24.71
C VAL A 385 -20.73 -2.72 24.34
N ILE A 386 -20.51 -1.55 23.73
CA ILE A 386 -19.16 -1.07 23.40
C ILE A 386 -18.34 -0.87 24.68
N LYS A 387 -18.92 -0.29 25.72
CA LYS A 387 -18.25 -0.12 27.01
C LYS A 387 -17.83 -1.47 27.62
N GLN A 388 -18.70 -2.48 27.54
CA GLN A 388 -18.36 -3.84 27.98
C GLN A 388 -17.17 -4.42 27.20
N ILE A 389 -17.05 -4.11 25.90
CA ILE A 389 -15.89 -4.51 25.09
C ILE A 389 -14.63 -3.75 25.53
N GLY A 390 -14.74 -2.45 25.82
CA GLY A 390 -13.61 -1.60 26.19
C GLY A 390 -13.05 -1.83 27.60
N ASP A 391 -13.89 -2.30 28.53
CA ASP A 391 -13.48 -2.67 29.90
C ASP A 391 -12.65 -3.98 29.91
N GLU A 392 -12.76 -4.82 28.87
CA GLU A 392 -11.86 -5.94 28.61
C GLU A 392 -10.63 -5.41 27.82
N GLU A 393 -9.40 -5.85 28.12
CA GLU A 393 -8.19 -5.39 27.41
C GLU A 393 -8.40 -5.32 25.88
N ALA A 394 -8.46 -4.10 25.33
CA ALA A 394 -8.92 -3.83 23.96
C ALA A 394 -8.16 -4.65 22.90
N ASP A 395 -6.87 -4.91 23.13
CA ASP A 395 -6.02 -5.69 22.24
C ASP A 395 -6.41 -7.18 22.21
N LYS A 396 -6.82 -7.75 23.34
CA LYS A 396 -7.38 -9.12 23.39
C LYS A 396 -8.73 -9.18 22.69
N ALA A 397 -9.54 -8.13 22.81
CA ALA A 397 -10.85 -8.06 22.18
C ALA A 397 -10.77 -7.98 20.65
N VAL A 398 -9.91 -7.11 20.10
CA VAL A 398 -9.65 -6.99 18.64
C VAL A 398 -9.17 -8.32 18.06
N ASN A 399 -8.24 -8.99 18.74
CA ASN A 399 -7.69 -10.27 18.28
C ASN A 399 -8.71 -11.42 18.35
N SER A 400 -9.67 -11.36 19.28
CA SER A 400 -10.69 -12.41 19.41
C SER A 400 -11.68 -12.46 18.24
N LYS A 401 -11.87 -11.33 17.53
CA LYS A 401 -12.93 -11.12 16.53
C LYS A 401 -14.32 -11.59 16.97
N ARG A 402 -14.56 -11.70 18.29
CA ARG A 402 -15.80 -12.25 18.83
C ARG A 402 -16.89 -11.20 18.84
N LEU A 403 -18.04 -11.56 18.28
CA LEU A 403 -19.25 -10.77 18.36
C LEU A 403 -19.78 -10.83 19.80
N ARG A 404 -19.82 -9.69 20.49
CA ARG A 404 -20.50 -9.55 21.78
C ARG A 404 -21.96 -9.22 21.56
N HIS A 405 -22.80 -9.60 22.51
CA HIS A 405 -24.22 -9.32 22.44
C HIS A 405 -24.79 -8.96 23.82
N ARG A 406 -25.86 -8.18 23.83
CA ARG A 406 -26.63 -7.84 25.03
C ARG A 406 -28.11 -7.73 24.69
N PHE A 407 -28.91 -8.43 25.47
CA PHE A 407 -30.36 -8.34 25.41
C PHE A 407 -30.86 -7.21 26.32
N ASP A 408 -31.86 -6.49 25.83
CA ASP A 408 -32.59 -5.46 26.56
C ASP A 408 -34.07 -5.84 26.61
N SER A 409 -34.57 -6.15 27.81
CA SER A 409 -35.95 -6.59 28.03
C SER A 409 -36.97 -5.50 27.77
N ASP A 410 -36.64 -4.25 28.11
CA ASP A 410 -37.56 -3.13 28.09
C ASP A 410 -37.93 -2.73 26.66
N THR A 411 -36.95 -2.82 25.76
CA THR A 411 -37.14 -2.55 24.33
C THR A 411 -37.37 -3.82 23.50
N ALA A 412 -37.24 -5.00 24.11
CA ALA A 412 -37.23 -6.30 23.44
C ALA A 412 -36.25 -6.31 22.26
N THR A 413 -35.00 -5.95 22.53
CA THR A 413 -33.95 -5.88 21.52
C THR A 413 -32.70 -6.65 21.90
N MET A 414 -31.96 -7.06 20.87
CA MET A 414 -30.64 -7.64 20.98
C MET A 414 -29.65 -6.73 20.25
N THR A 415 -28.67 -6.22 20.99
CA THR A 415 -27.58 -5.43 20.44
C THR A 415 -26.36 -6.32 20.27
N TYR A 416 -25.74 -6.28 19.10
CA TYR A 416 -24.50 -6.98 18.82
C TYR A 416 -23.40 -5.95 18.52
N ALA A 417 -22.18 -6.18 19.01
CA ALA A 417 -21.05 -5.32 18.70
C ALA A 417 -19.73 -6.10 18.64
N ALA A 418 -18.78 -5.57 17.87
CA ALA A 418 -17.42 -6.10 17.79
C ALA A 418 -16.42 -4.94 17.59
N PRO A 419 -15.22 -5.02 18.18
CA PRO A 419 -14.15 -4.08 17.88
C PRO A 419 -13.62 -4.35 16.47
N ILE A 420 -13.56 -3.31 15.62
CA ILE A 420 -12.90 -3.35 14.31
C ILE A 420 -11.42 -3.01 14.49
N GLU A 421 -11.16 -1.94 15.23
CA GLU A 421 -9.84 -1.42 15.61
C GLU A 421 -9.89 -0.98 17.07
N ARG A 422 -8.74 -0.62 17.63
CA ARG A 422 -8.60 -0.22 19.04
C ARG A 422 -9.67 0.76 19.53
N ARG A 423 -10.13 1.66 18.66
CA ARG A 423 -11.12 2.70 18.99
C ARG A 423 -12.37 2.67 18.11
N VAL A 424 -12.44 1.76 17.16
CA VAL A 424 -13.51 1.73 16.17
C VAL A 424 -14.31 0.45 16.34
N PHE A 425 -15.61 0.57 16.49
CA PHE A 425 -16.52 -0.51 16.82
C PHE A 425 -17.60 -0.63 15.76
N PHE A 426 -17.92 -1.86 15.38
CA PHE A 426 -19.12 -2.17 14.63
C PHE A 426 -20.24 -2.51 15.61
N ALA A 427 -21.45 -1.99 15.40
CA ALA A 427 -22.60 -2.39 16.20
C ALA A 427 -23.91 -2.41 15.39
N LEU A 428 -24.84 -3.24 15.83
CA LEU A 428 -26.16 -3.40 15.22
C LEU A 428 -27.20 -3.78 16.28
N ILE A 429 -28.48 -3.47 15.99
CA ILE A 429 -29.61 -3.73 16.89
C ILE A 429 -30.71 -4.48 16.14
N PHE A 430 -31.21 -5.56 16.72
CA PHE A 430 -32.37 -6.30 16.23
C PHE A 430 -33.48 -6.35 17.26
N LYS A 431 -34.73 -6.54 16.80
CA LYS A 431 -35.80 -6.99 17.70
C LYS A 431 -35.53 -8.44 18.09
N SER A 432 -35.59 -8.74 19.38
CA SER A 432 -35.51 -10.10 19.92
C SER A 432 -36.52 -10.27 21.04
N LYS A 433 -37.11 -11.46 21.15
CA LYS A 433 -37.98 -11.82 22.28
C LYS A 433 -37.24 -12.62 23.35
N THR A 434 -36.03 -13.09 23.03
CA THR A 434 -35.26 -14.00 23.87
C THR A 434 -33.86 -13.41 24.14
N PRO A 435 -33.30 -13.70 25.33
CA PRO A 435 -31.94 -13.30 25.67
C PRO A 435 -30.87 -14.16 24.99
N GLU A 436 -31.25 -15.32 24.42
CA GLU A 436 -30.33 -16.19 23.72
C GLU A 436 -30.12 -15.73 22.27
N PRO A 437 -28.86 -15.75 21.76
CA PRO A 437 -28.57 -15.47 20.37
C PRO A 437 -29.21 -16.54 19.47
N ASP A 438 -29.93 -16.10 18.44
CA ASP A 438 -30.62 -16.96 17.50
C ASP A 438 -29.71 -17.35 16.31
N ALA A 439 -30.23 -18.13 15.35
CA ALA A 439 -29.51 -18.49 14.13
C ALA A 439 -29.02 -17.26 13.32
N ARG A 440 -29.57 -16.06 13.56
CA ARG A 440 -29.07 -14.85 12.89
C ARG A 440 -27.70 -14.49 13.41
N ALA A 441 -27.40 -14.73 14.70
CA ALA A 441 -26.09 -14.43 15.29
C ALA A 441 -24.91 -15.04 14.50
N GLN A 442 -25.07 -16.21 13.90
CA GLN A 442 -24.05 -16.81 13.03
C GLN A 442 -23.83 -15.99 11.75
N VAL A 443 -24.91 -15.65 11.04
CA VAL A 443 -24.85 -14.80 9.82
C VAL A 443 -24.29 -13.42 10.15
N LEU A 444 -24.64 -12.86 11.31
CA LEU A 444 -24.07 -11.61 11.82
C LEU A 444 -22.57 -11.74 12.07
N GLY A 445 -22.13 -12.85 12.66
CA GLY A 445 -20.72 -13.14 12.89
C GLY A 445 -19.92 -13.16 11.58
N GLU A 446 -20.39 -13.89 10.57
CA GLU A 446 -19.74 -13.96 9.25
C GLU A 446 -19.66 -12.59 8.57
N PHE A 447 -20.76 -11.83 8.58
CA PHE A 447 -20.78 -10.47 8.04
C PHE A 447 -19.81 -9.54 8.78
N THR A 448 -19.80 -9.59 10.11
CA THR A 448 -18.93 -8.79 10.97
C THR A 448 -17.47 -9.10 10.69
N VAL A 449 -17.09 -10.38 10.62
CA VAL A 449 -15.73 -10.80 10.29
C VAL A 449 -15.32 -10.30 8.90
N SER A 450 -16.22 -10.35 7.92
CA SER A 450 -15.95 -9.81 6.58
C SER A 450 -15.70 -8.30 6.60
N VAL A 451 -16.49 -7.54 7.36
CA VAL A 451 -16.32 -6.08 7.53
C VAL A 451 -15.01 -5.77 8.26
N MET A 452 -14.72 -6.49 9.33
CA MET A 452 -13.50 -6.32 10.12
C MET A 452 -12.25 -6.58 9.29
N ASN A 453 -12.20 -7.70 8.56
CA ASN A 453 -11.08 -8.05 7.68
C ASN A 453 -10.83 -7.00 6.59
N PHE A 454 -11.87 -6.25 6.20
CA PHE A 454 -11.72 -5.15 5.27
C PHE A 454 -11.10 -3.93 5.93
N LEU A 455 -11.71 -3.47 7.03
CA LEU A 455 -11.39 -2.19 7.65
C LEU A 455 -10.04 -2.20 8.39
N ASN A 456 -9.64 -3.34 8.94
CA ASN A 456 -8.37 -3.52 9.64
C ASN A 456 -7.16 -3.76 8.72
N GLY A 457 -7.31 -3.59 7.40
CA GLY A 457 -6.22 -3.76 6.44
C GLY A 457 -5.88 -5.22 6.06
N SER A 458 -6.50 -6.24 6.66
CA SER A 458 -6.22 -7.65 6.29
C SER A 458 -6.51 -7.94 4.82
N LYS A 459 -7.48 -7.24 4.22
CA LYS A 459 -7.77 -7.36 2.79
C LYS A 459 -6.64 -6.84 1.91
N VAL A 460 -5.89 -5.84 2.37
CA VAL A 460 -4.71 -5.30 1.65
C VAL A 460 -3.60 -6.34 1.62
N THR A 461 -3.30 -6.98 2.74
CA THR A 461 -2.28 -8.04 2.80
C THR A 461 -2.73 -9.28 2.03
N ASN A 462 -4.01 -9.66 2.11
CA ASN A 462 -4.56 -10.76 1.31
C ASN A 462 -4.47 -10.50 -0.21
N GLU A 463 -4.73 -9.27 -0.68
CA GLU A 463 -4.58 -8.96 -2.10
C GLU A 463 -3.10 -9.01 -2.53
N LEU A 464 -2.15 -8.65 -1.67
CA LEU A 464 -0.72 -8.85 -1.96
C LEU A 464 -0.42 -10.33 -2.23
N ARG A 465 -0.92 -11.23 -1.38
CA ARG A 465 -0.79 -12.68 -1.57
C ARG A 465 -1.47 -13.16 -2.85
N ALA A 466 -2.65 -12.61 -3.13
CA ALA A 466 -3.44 -12.99 -4.30
C ALA A 466 -2.78 -12.54 -5.61
N ILE A 467 -2.16 -11.35 -5.64
CA ILE A 467 -1.40 -10.85 -6.79
C ILE A 467 -0.13 -11.68 -6.98
N ALA A 468 0.63 -11.93 -5.92
CA ALA A 468 1.83 -12.77 -5.99
C ALA A 468 1.53 -14.20 -6.48
N ALA A 469 0.31 -14.70 -6.26
CA ALA A 469 -0.13 -16.04 -6.69
C ALA A 469 -0.60 -16.15 -8.15
N ARG A 470 -0.75 -15.03 -8.87
CA ARG A 470 -1.18 -15.00 -10.29
C ARG A 470 0.04 -15.01 -11.23
#